data_AF-A0A8S3EB27-F1
#
_entry.id   AF-A0A8S3EB27-F1
#
_cell.length_a   1.000
_cell.length_b   1.000
_cell.length_c   1.000
_cell.angle_alpha   90.00
_cell.angle_beta   90.00
_cell.angle_gamma   90.00
#
_symmetry.space_group_name_H-M   'P 1'
#
loop_
_entity.id
_entity.type
_entity.pdbx_description
1 polymer ?
#
loop_
_entity_poly.entity_id
_entity_poly.type
_entity_poly.pdbx_seq_one_letter_code
_entity_poly.pdbx_strand_id
1 'polypeptide(L)'
;MIYKELESEKFCYLSLISFLTKPLQRLLHYEYLLEKLLICYKNHTHESEYQDCYGVFIKIQDLIENFTDSLTMILNRQKLIEFQRDLIGVENLSNQYDRLFIREGCLQKLSRKGYQQRMFFLFSDVLLYCARSSSPVLKFKLHGELPLKSMTVEDTDERIQVPNSISIYAGNRS
;
A
#
# COMPACT_ATOMS: atom_id res chain seq x y z
N MET A 1 1.26 1.35 -25.65
CA MET A 1 2.62 0.99 -26.10
C MET A 1 3.63 1.96 -25.50
N ILE A 2 3.49 3.26 -25.77
CA ILE A 2 4.32 4.37 -25.25
C ILE A 2 4.57 4.34 -23.72
N TYR A 3 3.54 4.11 -22.91
CA TYR A 3 3.66 4.15 -21.44
C TYR A 3 4.64 3.10 -20.89
N LYS A 4 4.64 1.87 -21.45
CA LYS A 4 5.56 0.80 -20.99
C LYS A 4 6.99 1.02 -21.46
N GLU A 5 7.16 1.62 -22.63
CA GLU A 5 8.48 1.97 -23.16
C GLU A 5 9.12 3.06 -22.29
N LEU A 6 8.37 4.10 -21.93
CA LEU A 6 8.84 5.14 -21.02
C LEU A 6 9.22 4.59 -19.63
N GLU A 7 8.40 3.69 -19.06
CA GLU A 7 8.74 3.05 -17.76
C GLU A 7 9.95 2.11 -17.84
N SER A 8 10.36 1.68 -19.04
CA SER A 8 11.55 0.83 -19.22
C SER A 8 12.86 1.63 -19.31
N GLU A 9 12.78 2.95 -19.46
CA GLU A 9 13.93 3.83 -19.52
C GLU A 9 14.63 3.96 -18.16
N LYS A 10 15.96 4.10 -18.16
CA LYS A 10 16.77 4.16 -16.94
C LYS A 10 16.42 5.34 -16.01
N PHE A 11 15.92 6.44 -16.56
CA PHE A 11 15.48 7.58 -15.75
C PHE A 11 14.16 7.32 -15.03
N CYS A 12 13.37 6.33 -15.48
CA CYS A 12 12.12 5.90 -14.86
C CYS A 12 12.40 4.78 -13.85
N TYR A 13 13.15 5.09 -12.79
CA TYR A 13 13.51 4.12 -11.74
C TYR A 13 12.35 3.79 -10.78
N LEU A 14 11.20 4.45 -10.94
CA LEU A 14 9.93 4.17 -10.29
C LEU A 14 8.84 4.11 -11.36
N SER A 15 7.65 3.60 -11.02
CA SER A 15 6.49 3.70 -11.92
C SER A 15 6.21 5.16 -12.27
N LEU A 16 5.74 5.42 -13.50
CA LEU A 16 5.47 6.79 -13.94
C LEU A 16 4.44 7.48 -13.02
N ILE A 17 3.44 6.73 -12.57
CA ILE A 17 2.41 7.23 -11.64
C ILE A 17 3.03 7.63 -10.29
N SER A 18 4.09 6.93 -9.82
CA SER A 18 4.79 7.31 -8.59
C SER A 18 5.42 8.70 -8.69
N PHE A 19 5.87 9.13 -9.86
CA PHE A 19 6.41 10.48 -10.03
C PHE A 19 5.33 11.55 -9.94
N LEU A 20 4.10 11.26 -10.40
CA LEU A 20 2.99 12.20 -10.36
C LEU A 20 2.53 12.54 -8.93
N THR A 21 2.77 11.64 -7.98
CA THR A 21 2.42 11.87 -6.56
C THR A 21 3.52 12.55 -5.75
N LYS A 22 4.77 12.61 -6.27
CA LYS A 22 5.92 13.24 -5.58
C LYS A 22 5.72 14.71 -5.19
N PRO A 23 5.13 15.59 -6.03
CA PRO A 23 4.91 16.98 -5.63
C PRO A 23 4.06 17.11 -4.37
N LEU A 24 2.99 16.33 -4.26
CA LEU A 24 2.12 16.31 -3.08
C LEU A 24 2.83 15.70 -1.87
N GLN A 25 3.53 14.58 -2.05
CA GLN A 25 4.35 13.96 -0.99
C GLN A 25 5.45 14.90 -0.50
N ARG A 26 5.98 15.79 -1.34
CA ARG A 26 7.03 16.74 -0.96
C ARG A 26 6.55 17.75 0.07
N LEU A 27 5.28 18.13 0.04
CA LEU A 27 4.68 19.02 1.03
C LEU A 27 4.66 18.39 2.42
N LEU A 28 4.28 17.10 2.52
CA LEU A 28 4.36 16.34 3.77
C LEU A 28 5.78 16.28 4.32
N HIS A 29 6.78 16.15 3.44
CA HIS A 29 8.18 16.20 3.87
C HIS A 29 8.59 17.58 4.41
N TYR A 30 8.06 18.67 3.84
CA TYR A 30 8.33 20.01 4.36
C TYR A 30 7.74 20.21 5.75
N GLU A 31 6.50 19.78 5.97
CA GLU A 31 5.88 19.80 7.30
C GLU A 31 6.76 19.05 8.33
N TYR A 32 7.14 17.82 8.02
CA TYR A 32 7.99 17.01 8.89
C TYR A 32 9.33 17.67 9.22
N LEU A 33 9.99 18.26 8.22
CA LEU A 33 11.27 18.94 8.42
C LEU A 33 11.12 20.23 9.23
N LEU A 34 10.04 20.99 9.01
CA LEU A 34 9.76 22.20 9.78
C LEU A 34 9.42 21.87 11.23
N GLU A 35 8.65 20.82 11.49
CA GLU A 35 8.38 20.32 12.85
C GLU A 35 9.69 20.01 13.59
N LYS A 36 10.63 19.35 12.92
CA LYS A 36 11.98 19.09 13.47
C LYS A 36 12.76 20.37 13.74
N LEU A 37 12.71 21.35 12.83
CA LEU A 37 13.38 22.63 13.00
C LEU A 37 12.81 23.43 14.18
N LEU A 38 11.49 23.44 14.35
CA LEU A 38 10.82 24.11 15.47
C LEU A 38 11.28 23.54 16.81
N ILE A 39 11.43 22.21 16.93
CA ILE A 39 11.98 21.56 18.12
C ILE A 39 13.41 22.04 18.38
N CYS A 40 14.25 22.13 17.34
CA CYS A 40 15.62 22.59 17.47
C CYS A 40 15.71 24.05 17.93
N TYR A 41 14.95 24.97 17.32
CA TYR A 41 14.99 26.39 17.66
C TYR A 41 14.50 26.67 19.08
N LYS A 42 13.46 25.96 19.52
CA LYS A 42 12.95 26.06 20.90
C LYS A 42 14.02 25.73 21.95
N ASN A 43 14.94 24.82 21.63
CA ASN A 43 15.99 24.37 22.56
C ASN A 43 17.23 25.29 22.58
N HIS A 44 17.41 26.20 21.61
CA HIS A 44 18.67 26.94 21.39
C HIS A 44 18.49 28.47 21.41
N THR A 45 17.42 29.00 22.03
CA THR A 45 17.18 30.45 22.18
C THR A 45 17.15 31.24 20.86
N HIS A 46 16.66 30.64 19.78
CA HIS A 46 16.46 31.27 18.46
C HIS A 46 15.02 31.76 18.28
N GLU A 47 14.62 32.79 19.05
CA GLU A 47 13.21 33.25 19.07
C GLU A 47 12.76 33.82 17.72
N SER A 48 13.59 34.59 17.02
CA SER A 48 13.23 35.19 15.73
C SER A 48 13.03 34.12 14.65
N GLU A 49 13.97 33.20 14.51
CA GLU A 49 13.90 32.11 13.53
C GLU A 49 12.77 31.13 13.87
N TYR A 50 12.46 30.94 15.16
CA TYR A 50 11.32 30.15 15.59
C TYR A 50 10.01 30.76 15.08
N GLN A 51 9.80 32.07 15.24
CA GLN A 51 8.58 32.74 14.79
C GLN A 51 8.41 32.66 13.27
N ASP A 52 9.48 32.91 12.51
CA ASP A 52 9.46 32.79 11.04
C ASP A 52 9.15 31.36 10.59
N CYS A 53 9.82 30.38 11.20
CA CYS A 53 9.61 28.96 10.91
C CYS A 53 8.18 28.53 11.25
N TYR A 54 7.65 28.97 12.38
CA TYR A 54 6.29 28.66 12.82
C TYR A 54 5.25 29.26 11.88
N GLY A 55 5.46 30.48 11.41
CA GLY A 55 4.59 31.12 10.42
C GLY A 55 4.56 30.37 9.07
N VAL A 56 5.68 29.79 8.63
CA VAL A 56 5.72 28.93 7.44
C VAL A 56 5.06 27.57 7.71
N PHE A 57 5.30 26.99 8.89
CA PHE A 57 4.74 25.71 9.30
C PHE A 57 3.21 25.73 9.25
N ILE A 58 2.56 26.72 9.86
CA ILE A 58 1.09 26.85 9.84
C ILE A 58 0.56 26.93 8.40
N LYS A 59 1.18 27.72 7.52
CA LYS A 59 0.75 27.81 6.11
C LYS A 59 0.86 26.47 5.37
N ILE A 60 1.87 25.67 5.68
CA ILE A 60 2.04 24.33 5.09
C ILE A 60 1.01 23.37 5.67
N GLN A 61 0.72 23.43 6.97
CA GLN A 61 -0.33 22.61 7.57
C GLN A 61 -1.70 22.89 6.95
N ASP A 62 -2.09 24.17 6.87
CA ASP A 62 -3.34 24.58 6.22
C ASP A 62 -3.42 24.04 4.78
N LEU A 63 -2.32 24.11 4.04
CA LEU A 63 -2.25 23.57 2.68
C LEU A 63 -2.44 22.04 2.69
N ILE A 64 -1.74 21.31 3.57
CA ILE A 64 -1.79 19.84 3.68
C ILE A 64 -3.19 19.36 4.07
N GLU A 65 -3.83 20.00 5.03
CA GLU A 65 -5.19 19.68 5.47
C GLU A 65 -6.17 19.75 4.28
N ASN A 66 -5.98 20.71 3.37
CA ASN A 66 -6.85 20.86 2.19
C ASN A 66 -6.74 19.74 1.15
N PHE A 67 -5.66 18.94 1.12
CA PHE A 67 -5.48 17.90 0.10
C PHE A 67 -5.18 16.50 0.64
N THR A 68 -5.04 16.29 1.96
CA THR A 68 -4.64 14.99 2.53
C THR A 68 -5.58 13.85 2.15
N ASP A 69 -6.89 14.06 2.18
CA ASP A 69 -7.87 13.06 1.77
C ASP A 69 -7.75 12.71 0.28
N SER A 70 -7.60 13.74 -0.55
CA SER A 70 -7.38 13.58 -1.99
C SER A 70 -6.09 12.82 -2.28
N LEU A 71 -5.01 13.14 -1.56
CA LEU A 71 -3.73 12.46 -1.69
C LEU A 71 -3.84 10.98 -1.29
N THR A 72 -4.52 10.68 -0.19
CA THR A 72 -4.75 9.30 0.25
C THR A 72 -5.53 8.51 -0.80
N MET A 73 -6.59 9.09 -1.37
CA MET A 73 -7.37 8.47 -2.45
C MET A 73 -6.53 8.24 -3.72
N ILE A 74 -5.71 9.22 -4.12
CA ILE A 74 -4.82 9.12 -5.29
C ILE A 74 -3.77 8.02 -5.09
N LEU A 75 -3.12 7.97 -3.92
CA LEU A 75 -2.11 6.95 -3.59
C LEU A 75 -2.72 5.55 -3.57
N ASN A 76 -3.91 5.39 -2.98
CA ASN A 76 -4.64 4.13 -3.02
C ASN A 76 -4.95 3.71 -4.46
N ARG A 77 -5.50 4.62 -5.27
CA ARG A 77 -5.85 4.36 -6.67
C ARG A 77 -4.63 3.99 -7.50
N GLN A 78 -3.49 4.68 -7.30
CA GLN A 78 -2.22 4.31 -7.93
C GLN A 78 -1.86 2.85 -7.60
N LYS A 79 -1.89 2.47 -6.33
CA LYS A 79 -1.54 1.12 -5.88
C LYS A 79 -2.46 0.06 -6.51
N LEU A 80 -3.76 0.31 -6.59
CA LEU A 80 -4.72 -0.58 -7.26
C LEU A 80 -4.42 -0.74 -8.75
N ILE A 81 -4.04 0.33 -9.45
CA ILE A 81 -3.67 0.28 -10.87
C ILE A 81 -2.40 -0.56 -11.07
N GLU A 82 -1.40 -0.40 -10.20
CA GLU A 82 -0.18 -1.21 -10.23
C GLU A 82 -0.51 -2.71 -10.05
N PHE A 83 -1.33 -3.05 -9.05
CA PHE A 83 -1.77 -4.44 -8.88
C PHE A 83 -2.59 -4.97 -10.05
N GLN A 84 -3.48 -4.17 -10.64
CA GLN A 84 -4.25 -4.60 -11.82
C GLN A 84 -3.33 -4.97 -13.01
N ARG A 85 -2.13 -4.40 -13.10
CA ARG A 85 -1.15 -4.71 -14.16
C ARG A 85 -0.35 -5.99 -13.86
N ASP A 86 -0.03 -6.21 -12.59
CA ASP A 86 0.88 -7.27 -12.13
C ASP A 86 0.15 -8.57 -11.77
N LEU A 87 -1.12 -8.48 -11.40
CA LEU A 87 -1.98 -9.61 -11.09
C LEU A 87 -2.67 -10.14 -12.35
N ILE A 88 -2.58 -11.44 -12.57
CA ILE A 88 -3.22 -12.16 -13.68
C ILE A 88 -4.48 -12.84 -13.14
N GLY A 89 -5.62 -12.62 -13.80
CA GLY A 89 -6.91 -13.23 -13.43
C GLY A 89 -7.71 -12.43 -12.40
N VAL A 90 -7.32 -11.20 -12.12
CA VAL A 90 -8.12 -10.23 -11.36
C VAL A 90 -8.65 -9.20 -12.35
N GLU A 91 -9.96 -9.00 -12.39
CA GLU A 91 -10.61 -7.99 -13.23
C GLU A 91 -11.17 -6.87 -12.38
N ASN A 92 -11.19 -5.64 -12.92
CA ASN A 92 -11.81 -4.47 -12.30
C ASN A 92 -11.30 -4.07 -10.91
N LEU A 93 -10.08 -4.47 -10.53
CA LEU A 93 -9.49 -4.16 -9.22
C LEU A 93 -9.44 -2.64 -8.95
N SER A 94 -9.07 -1.86 -9.96
CA SER A 94 -8.97 -0.39 -9.86
C SER A 94 -10.26 0.36 -10.20
N ASN A 95 -11.30 -0.35 -10.66
CA ASN A 95 -12.57 0.24 -11.05
C ASN A 95 -13.58 0.30 -9.89
N GLN A 96 -13.31 -0.41 -8.79
CA GLN A 96 -14.13 -0.34 -7.59
C GLN A 96 -13.72 0.89 -6.76
N TYR A 97 -14.62 1.87 -6.68
CA TYR A 97 -14.35 3.17 -6.07
C TYR A 97 -14.05 3.10 -4.56
N ASP A 98 -14.66 2.15 -3.84
CA ASP A 98 -14.57 2.04 -2.38
C ASP A 98 -13.52 1.04 -1.89
N ARG A 99 -12.77 0.41 -2.81
CA ARG A 99 -11.74 -0.56 -2.44
C ARG A 99 -10.48 0.17 -1.95
N LEU A 100 -10.05 -0.15 -0.73
CA LEU A 100 -8.82 0.36 -0.14
C LEU A 100 -7.80 -0.77 -0.04
N PHE A 101 -6.57 -0.52 -0.49
CA PHE A 101 -5.44 -1.39 -0.20
C PHE A 101 -5.06 -1.25 1.27
N ILE A 102 -4.91 -2.39 1.95
CA ILE A 102 -4.49 -2.43 3.37
C ILE A 102 -3.05 -2.95 3.46
N ARG A 103 -2.76 -4.11 2.87
CA ARG A 103 -1.45 -4.75 3.02
C ARG A 103 -1.15 -5.79 1.94
N GLU A 104 0.12 -5.93 1.59
CA GLU A 104 0.65 -7.02 0.77
C GLU A 104 1.75 -7.79 1.52
N GLY A 105 1.93 -9.07 1.22
CA GLY A 105 3.02 -9.85 1.82
C GLY A 105 3.09 -11.30 1.35
N CYS A 106 4.25 -11.92 1.57
CA CYS A 106 4.47 -13.35 1.35
C CYS A 106 4.09 -14.15 2.61
N LEU A 107 3.26 -15.17 2.46
CA LEU A 107 2.98 -16.16 3.52
C LEU A 107 3.08 -17.59 2.97
N GLN A 108 3.22 -18.56 3.87
CA GLN A 108 3.18 -19.99 3.53
C GLN A 108 1.75 -20.50 3.65
N LYS A 109 1.11 -20.80 2.51
CA LYS A 109 -0.23 -21.39 2.50
C LYS A 109 -0.14 -22.90 2.63
N LEU A 110 -0.78 -23.48 3.64
CA LEU A 110 -0.96 -24.92 3.73
C LEU A 110 -1.85 -25.41 2.58
N SER A 111 -1.40 -26.46 1.89
CA SER A 111 -2.08 -27.10 0.78
C SER A 111 -1.98 -28.62 0.90
N ARG A 112 -2.66 -29.35 0.01
CA ARG A 112 -2.52 -30.82 -0.08
C ARG A 112 -1.08 -31.28 -0.34
N LYS A 113 -0.23 -30.42 -0.92
CA LYS A 113 1.19 -30.70 -1.21
C LYS A 113 2.13 -30.14 -0.14
N GLY A 114 1.62 -29.77 1.04
CA GLY A 114 2.36 -29.09 2.09
C GLY A 114 2.31 -27.56 1.96
N TYR A 115 3.23 -26.88 2.66
CA TYR A 115 3.36 -25.43 2.68
C TYR A 115 3.89 -24.89 1.37
N GLN A 116 3.20 -23.89 0.82
CA GLN A 116 3.60 -23.25 -0.42
C GLN A 116 3.58 -21.74 -0.28
N GLN A 117 4.67 -21.09 -0.69
CA GLN A 117 4.76 -19.64 -0.68
C GLN A 117 3.73 -19.03 -1.62
N ARG A 118 2.99 -18.05 -1.12
CA ARG A 118 1.99 -17.28 -1.87
C ARG A 118 2.11 -15.80 -1.50
N MET A 119 1.84 -14.94 -2.47
CA MET A 119 1.60 -13.52 -2.21
C MET A 119 0.15 -13.35 -1.80
N PHE A 120 -0.07 -12.60 -0.73
CA PHE A 120 -1.38 -12.21 -0.24
C PHE A 120 -1.54 -10.69 -0.39
N PHE A 121 -2.72 -10.27 -0.82
CA PHE A 121 -3.10 -8.87 -0.96
C PHE A 121 -4.42 -8.66 -0.22
N LEU A 122 -4.38 -7.91 0.87
CA LEU A 122 -5.52 -7.57 1.69
C LEU A 122 -6.05 -6.20 1.26
N PHE A 123 -7.32 -6.17 0.88
CA PHE A 123 -8.10 -4.97 0.60
C PHE A 123 -9.22 -4.81 1.65
N SER A 124 -9.90 -3.67 1.65
CA SER A 124 -10.99 -3.37 2.59
C SER A 124 -12.18 -4.33 2.54
N ASP A 125 -12.37 -5.02 1.43
CA ASP A 125 -13.51 -5.89 1.15
C ASP A 125 -13.12 -7.34 0.81
N VAL A 126 -11.85 -7.58 0.44
CA VAL A 126 -11.41 -8.88 -0.06
C VAL A 126 -9.96 -9.20 0.27
N LEU A 127 -9.67 -10.48 0.50
CA LEU A 127 -8.33 -11.04 0.57
C LEU A 127 -8.04 -11.87 -0.69
N LEU A 128 -7.03 -11.47 -1.46
CA LEU A 128 -6.55 -12.21 -2.62
C LEU A 128 -5.30 -12.99 -2.26
N TYR A 129 -5.14 -14.19 -2.82
CA TYR A 129 -3.86 -14.90 -2.79
C TYR A 129 -3.46 -15.42 -4.16
N CYS A 130 -2.19 -15.23 -4.48
CA CYS A 130 -1.63 -15.42 -5.81
C CYS A 130 -0.34 -16.26 -5.76
N ALA A 131 -0.04 -16.95 -6.85
CA ALA A 131 1.24 -17.61 -7.06
C ALA A 131 2.06 -16.88 -8.12
N ARG A 132 3.38 -16.89 -8.00
CA ARG A 132 4.26 -16.37 -9.04
C ARG A 132 4.03 -17.11 -10.36
N SER A 133 3.83 -16.38 -11.44
CA SER A 133 3.74 -16.92 -12.79
C SER A 133 5.10 -17.45 -13.26
N SER A 134 5.11 -18.46 -14.13
CA SER A 134 6.33 -18.98 -14.77
C SER A 134 6.92 -18.04 -15.83
N SER A 135 6.26 -16.90 -16.09
CA SER A 135 6.75 -15.87 -17.02
C SER A 135 8.05 -15.22 -16.54
N PRO A 136 8.95 -14.80 -17.45
CA PRO A 136 10.12 -13.99 -17.10
C PRO A 136 9.73 -12.62 -16.55
N VAL A 137 8.54 -12.11 -16.90
CA VAL A 137 7.99 -10.89 -16.30
C VAL A 137 7.42 -11.22 -14.93
N LEU A 138 7.79 -10.44 -13.91
CA LEU A 138 7.29 -10.62 -12.55
C LEU A 138 5.78 -10.35 -12.50
N LYS A 139 4.98 -11.42 -12.58
CA LYS A 139 3.52 -11.38 -12.46
C LYS A 139 3.03 -12.45 -11.51
N PHE A 140 1.88 -12.20 -10.89
CA PHE A 140 1.27 -13.12 -9.94
C PHE A 140 -0.10 -13.56 -10.43
N LYS A 141 -0.30 -14.87 -10.59
CA LYS A 141 -1.57 -15.45 -10.99
C LYS A 141 -2.48 -15.65 -9.79
N LEU A 142 -3.71 -15.15 -9.86
CA LEU A 142 -4.73 -15.34 -8.85
C LEU A 142 -5.03 -16.83 -8.67
N HIS A 143 -5.07 -17.28 -7.41
CA HIS A 143 -5.47 -18.63 -7.04
C HIS A 143 -6.78 -18.67 -6.24
N GLY A 144 -7.09 -17.59 -5.53
CA GLY A 144 -8.35 -17.49 -4.82
C GLY A 144 -8.60 -16.08 -4.32
N GLU A 145 -9.89 -15.82 -4.20
CA GLU A 145 -10.48 -14.58 -3.74
C GLU A 145 -11.41 -14.94 -2.58
N LEU A 146 -11.17 -14.30 -1.44
CA LEU A 146 -11.90 -14.54 -0.20
C LEU A 146 -12.53 -13.21 0.25
N PRO A 147 -13.84 -13.01 0.03
CA PRO A 147 -14.53 -11.85 0.57
C PRO A 147 -14.36 -11.79 2.08
N LEU A 148 -14.15 -10.58 2.63
CA LEU A 148 -14.00 -10.41 4.07
C LEU A 148 -15.34 -10.52 4.82
N LYS A 149 -16.45 -10.35 4.11
CA LYS A 149 -17.79 -10.54 4.67
C LYS A 149 -17.91 -11.96 5.21
N SER A 150 -18.17 -12.08 6.51
CA SER A 150 -18.28 -13.35 7.23
C SER A 150 -17.00 -14.19 7.27
N MET A 151 -15.83 -13.58 7.04
CA MET A 151 -14.54 -14.24 7.29
C MET A 151 -14.25 -14.30 8.79
N THR A 152 -13.79 -15.45 9.27
CA THR A 152 -13.25 -15.59 10.64
C THR A 152 -11.78 -15.97 10.58
N VAL A 153 -11.03 -15.51 11.58
CA VAL A 153 -9.60 -15.79 11.73
C VAL A 153 -9.40 -16.32 13.14
N GLU A 154 -8.77 -17.49 13.22
CA GLU A 154 -8.46 -18.14 14.49
C GLU A 154 -6.96 -18.44 14.53
N ASP A 155 -6.34 -18.25 15.69
CA ASP A 155 -4.99 -18.74 15.92
C ASP A 155 -5.00 -20.27 15.88
N THR A 156 -3.94 -20.84 15.31
CA THR A 156 -3.88 -22.29 15.18
C THR A 156 -3.73 -22.91 16.56
N ASP A 157 -4.65 -23.83 16.89
CA ASP A 157 -4.75 -24.51 18.18
C ASP A 157 -3.36 -25.03 18.63
N GLU A 158 -2.98 -24.79 19.90
CA GLU A 158 -1.63 -25.08 20.43
C GLU A 158 -1.19 -26.54 20.25
N ARG A 159 -2.17 -27.44 20.02
CA ARG A 159 -1.99 -28.87 19.73
C ARG A 159 -1.37 -29.13 18.36
N ILE A 160 -1.55 -28.21 17.42
CA ILE A 160 -0.98 -28.24 16.07
C ILE A 160 0.19 -27.25 16.10
N GLN A 161 1.36 -27.72 16.53
CA GLN A 161 2.59 -26.94 16.75
C GLN A 161 3.20 -26.33 15.47
N VAL A 162 2.47 -25.48 14.75
CA VAL A 162 3.01 -24.71 13.63
C VAL A 162 3.16 -23.27 14.11
N PRO A 163 4.39 -22.84 14.45
CA PRO A 163 4.61 -21.50 14.98
C PRO A 163 4.21 -20.44 13.95
N ASN A 164 3.68 -19.31 14.42
CA ASN A 164 3.29 -18.17 13.59
C ASN A 164 2.27 -18.52 12.49
N SER A 165 1.28 -19.37 12.81
CA SER A 165 0.24 -19.77 11.86
C SER A 165 -1.15 -19.41 12.35
N ILE A 166 -1.98 -18.98 11.40
CA ILE A 166 -3.39 -18.65 11.61
C ILE A 166 -4.25 -19.42 10.61
N SER A 167 -5.47 -19.73 11.01
CA SER A 167 -6.49 -20.35 10.16
C SER A 167 -7.51 -19.29 9.75
N ILE A 168 -7.74 -19.18 8.44
CA ILE A 168 -8.71 -18.25 7.86
C ILE A 168 -9.86 -19.06 7.29
N TYR A 169 -11.06 -18.85 7.82
CA TYR A 169 -12.29 -19.47 7.33
C TYR A 169 -13.06 -18.41 6.54
N ALA A 170 -13.22 -18.63 5.24
CA ALA A 170 -14.06 -17.77 4.43
C ALA A 170 -15.53 -18.07 4.70
N GLY A 171 -16.36 -17.02 4.80
CA GLY A 171 -17.80 -17.18 4.82
C GLY A 171 -18.26 -17.95 3.58
N ASN A 172 -19.16 -18.93 3.77
CA ASN A 172 -19.66 -19.78 2.69
C ASN A 172 -20.05 -18.93 1.46
N ARG A 173 -19.61 -19.36 0.27
CA ARG A 173 -20.19 -18.88 -0.99
C ARG A 173 -21.64 -19.36 -1.02
N SER A 174 -22.57 -18.51 -0.62
CA SER A 174 -23.99 -18.67 -0.95
C SER A 174 -24.19 -18.47 -2.45
#